data_AF-A0A2W1LDM7-F1
#
_entry.id   AF-A0A2W1LDM7-F1
#
_cell.length_a   1.000
_cell.length_b   1.000
_cell.length_c   1.000
_cell.angle_alpha   90.00
_cell.angle_beta   90.00
_cell.angle_gamma   90.00
#
_symmetry.space_group_name_H-M   'P 1'
#
loop_
_entity.id
_entity.type
_entity.pdbx_description
1 polymer ?
#
loop_
_entity_poly.entity_id
_entity_poly.type
_entity_poly.pdbx_seq_one_letter_code
_entity_poly.pdbx_strand_id
1 'polypeptide(L)'
;MINPPLAYHVAITSGLDHEGLYYGRTLDTFIREHDMMREQIAGLVASAAVLGMPDSGRRGSLNVTAAIGELYRHVRAFTRQWEFHSYQEDQILFPVLIKYMSIDSVPITAMEEEHRQIRTALAKFSEQVMASTPSSNPAAVLPAAELAIEAFRLITDHFDKEERVLFPMVQTMLTERDMELLDKKLEAITMIASELTVLEVAAAYPASVELFQRYGISYCCGGGKTLSEAAGSAGIAEETLLEELRSVCRNRWTEPAAEWDEIGLSELTAYLADMHHSYLKSELPLLVELSGKIVRKHGERYPSMEAVHERIGELEGLLGRQMEAEEEQLFPLVREYEASRSSTALERIVRLHPAFEADNRTTSQILSEIRGLTDNYAVPEKACRSVAMTYRKLQELEAELYIHIHLENNLLFPRLAQ
;
A
#
# COMPACT_ATOMS: atom_id res chain seq x y z
N MET A 1 17.67 -42.93 -7.01
CA MET A 1 18.49 -41.71 -6.86
C MET A 1 17.58 -40.54 -7.16
N ILE A 2 16.98 -39.96 -6.12
CA ILE A 2 16.10 -38.80 -6.22
C ILE A 2 17.03 -37.60 -6.29
N ASN A 3 16.98 -36.84 -7.40
CA ASN A 3 17.69 -35.57 -7.51
C ASN A 3 17.27 -34.66 -6.35
N PRO A 4 18.19 -34.00 -5.63
CA PRO A 4 17.80 -33.04 -4.61
C PRO A 4 17.06 -31.87 -5.28
N PRO A 5 16.00 -31.32 -4.67
CA PRO A 5 15.33 -30.13 -5.19
C PRO A 5 16.32 -28.97 -5.21
N LEU A 6 16.15 -28.08 -6.21
CA LEU A 6 17.04 -26.99 -6.61
C LEU A 6 17.97 -26.52 -5.49
N ALA A 7 19.28 -26.70 -5.69
CA ALA A 7 20.28 -26.09 -4.84
C ALA A 7 20.00 -24.57 -4.76
N TYR A 8 19.73 -24.09 -3.55
CA TYR A 8 19.53 -22.70 -3.16
C TYR A 8 20.78 -21.84 -3.47
N HIS A 9 21.03 -21.60 -4.74
CA HIS A 9 22.01 -20.65 -5.22
C HIS A 9 21.26 -19.59 -6.02
N VAL A 10 20.56 -18.69 -5.31
CA VAL A 10 20.52 -17.31 -5.78
C VAL A 10 21.97 -16.87 -5.72
N ALA A 11 22.63 -16.77 -6.88
CA ALA A 11 23.88 -16.04 -6.94
C ALA A 11 23.52 -14.60 -6.56
N ILE A 12 23.76 -14.22 -5.30
CA ILE A 12 23.74 -12.82 -4.90
C ILE A 12 24.94 -12.23 -5.63
N THR A 13 24.72 -11.75 -6.84
CA THR A 13 25.69 -10.94 -7.53
C THR A 13 25.87 -9.71 -6.65
N SER A 14 27.10 -9.48 -6.15
CA SER A 14 27.47 -8.15 -5.73
C SER A 14 27.13 -7.23 -6.90
N GLY A 15 26.40 -6.14 -6.64
CA GLY A 15 26.17 -5.10 -7.64
C GLY A 15 27.48 -4.69 -8.31
N LEU A 16 27.41 -3.98 -9.45
CA LEU A 16 28.61 -3.42 -10.03
C LEU A 16 29.33 -2.56 -8.98
N ASP A 17 30.66 -2.63 -8.93
CA ASP A 17 31.44 -1.73 -8.10
C ASP A 17 31.36 -0.33 -8.73
N HIS A 18 30.46 0.48 -8.19
CA HIS A 18 30.23 1.87 -8.63
C HIS A 18 31.17 2.86 -7.92
N GLU A 19 32.14 2.42 -7.12
CA GLU A 19 33.09 3.31 -6.44
C GLU A 19 33.83 4.21 -7.46
N GLY A 20 33.54 5.52 -7.39
CA GLY A 20 34.22 6.54 -8.21
C GLY A 20 33.58 6.83 -9.57
N LEU A 21 32.43 6.25 -9.90
CA LEU A 21 31.65 6.56 -11.10
C LEU A 21 30.52 7.55 -10.75
N TYR A 22 30.45 8.68 -11.46
CA TYR A 22 29.38 9.67 -11.31
C TYR A 22 28.40 9.54 -12.46
N TYR A 23 27.17 9.08 -12.16
CA TYR A 23 26.13 8.89 -13.18
C TYR A 23 25.17 10.08 -13.29
N GLY A 24 25.30 11.06 -12.40
CA GLY A 24 24.33 12.15 -12.21
C GLY A 24 23.36 11.83 -11.09
N ARG A 25 22.77 12.87 -10.47
CA ARG A 25 21.95 12.76 -9.25
C ARG A 25 20.83 11.72 -9.36
N THR A 26 20.11 11.70 -10.49
CA THR A 26 19.06 10.72 -10.79
C THR A 26 19.56 9.28 -10.78
N LEU A 27 20.55 8.96 -11.62
CA LEU A 27 20.99 7.57 -11.79
C LEU A 27 21.66 7.04 -10.52
N ASP A 28 22.36 7.91 -9.79
CA ASP A 28 22.89 7.56 -8.46
C ASP A 28 21.76 7.24 -7.45
N THR A 29 20.55 7.77 -7.65
CA THR A 29 19.38 7.45 -6.81
C THR A 29 18.85 6.05 -7.09
N PHE A 30 18.62 5.72 -8.37
CA PHE A 30 18.22 4.37 -8.77
C PHE A 30 19.24 3.31 -8.32
N ILE A 31 20.55 3.56 -8.51
CA ILE A 31 21.61 2.65 -8.06
C ILE A 31 21.57 2.43 -6.54
N ARG A 32 21.38 3.50 -5.74
CA ARG A 32 21.24 3.35 -4.28
C ARG A 32 20.01 2.53 -3.89
N GLU A 33 18.90 2.71 -4.59
CA GLU A 33 17.68 1.93 -4.38
C GLU A 33 17.92 0.45 -4.70
N HIS A 34 18.64 0.13 -5.79
CA HIS A 34 19.03 -1.24 -6.12
C HIS A 34 19.87 -1.86 -5.00
N ASP A 35 20.91 -1.16 -4.52
CA ASP A 35 21.80 -1.66 -3.47
C ASP A 35 21.02 -1.99 -2.18
N MET A 36 20.12 -1.08 -1.77
CA MET A 36 19.24 -1.29 -0.61
C MET A 36 18.31 -2.49 -0.82
N MET A 37 17.72 -2.63 -2.00
CA MET A 37 16.82 -3.74 -2.33
C MET A 37 17.57 -5.08 -2.42
N ARG A 38 18.80 -5.11 -2.95
CA ARG A 38 19.65 -6.32 -2.97
C ARG A 38 19.99 -6.80 -1.56
N GLU A 39 20.27 -5.89 -0.63
CA GLU A 39 20.50 -6.24 0.79
C GLU A 39 19.25 -6.87 1.41
N GLN A 40 18.06 -6.29 1.15
CA GLN A 40 16.79 -6.87 1.61
C GLN A 40 16.51 -8.24 1.00
N ILE A 41 16.72 -8.39 -0.32
CA ILE A 41 16.59 -9.66 -1.04
C ILE A 41 17.45 -10.73 -0.38
N ALA A 42 18.70 -10.44 -0.04
CA ALA A 42 19.59 -11.41 0.60
C ALA A 42 19.01 -11.95 1.91
N GLY A 43 18.45 -11.07 2.75
CA GLY A 43 17.76 -11.45 3.99
C GLY A 43 16.49 -12.27 3.73
N LEU A 44 15.68 -11.87 2.75
CA LEU A 44 14.41 -12.52 2.43
C LEU A 44 14.59 -13.90 1.81
N VAL A 45 15.58 -14.06 0.93
CA VAL A 45 15.97 -15.36 0.36
C VAL A 45 16.45 -16.29 1.47
N ALA A 46 17.23 -15.80 2.44
CA ALA A 46 17.66 -16.61 3.58
C ALA A 46 16.46 -17.06 4.44
N SER A 47 15.50 -16.17 4.71
CA SER A 47 14.26 -16.51 5.43
C SER A 47 13.41 -17.53 4.66
N ALA A 48 13.23 -17.34 3.36
CA ALA A 48 12.48 -18.27 2.50
C ALA A 48 13.16 -19.64 2.39
N ALA A 49 14.48 -19.69 2.28
CA ALA A 49 15.24 -20.93 2.20
C ALA A 49 15.08 -21.79 3.46
N VAL A 50 15.12 -21.19 4.65
CA VAL A 50 14.88 -21.90 5.93
C VAL A 50 13.46 -22.49 5.98
N LEU A 51 12.48 -21.79 5.42
CA LEU A 51 11.09 -22.25 5.29
C LEU A 51 10.88 -23.29 4.17
N GLY A 52 11.81 -23.44 3.24
CA GLY A 52 11.74 -24.45 2.19
C GLY A 52 12.42 -25.79 2.52
N MET A 53 13.22 -25.87 3.60
CA MET A 53 13.91 -27.13 3.95
C MET A 53 12.94 -28.22 4.47
N PRO A 54 13.07 -29.48 4.02
CA PRO A 54 12.28 -30.60 4.54
C PRO A 54 12.61 -30.87 6.01
N ASP A 55 11.59 -31.28 6.79
CA ASP A 55 11.70 -31.50 8.23
C ASP A 55 12.56 -32.72 8.55
N SER A 56 13.87 -32.48 8.68
CA SER A 56 14.91 -33.48 8.96
C SER A 56 15.45 -33.36 10.39
N GLY A 57 14.68 -32.74 11.29
CA GLY A 57 15.09 -32.46 12.67
C GLY A 57 16.05 -31.27 12.83
N ARG A 58 16.37 -30.55 11.74
CA ARG A 58 17.20 -29.32 11.74
C ARG A 58 16.39 -28.02 11.89
N ARG A 59 15.06 -28.06 11.80
CA ARG A 59 14.20 -26.87 11.93
C ARG A 59 14.11 -26.30 13.35
N GLY A 60 14.57 -27.04 14.36
CA GLY A 60 14.45 -26.63 15.77
C GLY A 60 13.00 -26.37 16.19
N SER A 61 12.81 -25.64 17.30
CA SER A 61 11.50 -25.21 17.82
C SER A 61 10.83 -24.09 17.00
N LEU A 62 11.15 -23.97 15.71
CA LEU A 62 10.70 -22.86 14.86
C LEU A 62 9.18 -22.92 14.67
N ASN A 63 8.50 -21.84 15.07
CA ASN A 63 7.09 -21.66 14.79
C ASN A 63 6.92 -21.28 13.31
N VAL A 64 6.66 -22.28 12.47
CA VAL A 64 6.50 -22.14 11.01
C VAL A 64 5.42 -21.12 10.64
N THR A 65 4.32 -21.07 11.40
CA THR A 65 3.23 -20.11 11.19
C THR A 65 3.65 -18.68 11.49
N ALA A 66 4.44 -18.45 12.55
CA ALA A 66 4.97 -17.13 12.84
C ALA A 66 6.00 -16.69 11.78
N ALA A 67 6.87 -17.61 11.37
CA ALA A 67 7.93 -17.35 10.39
C ALA A 67 7.36 -17.06 8.98
N ILE A 68 6.30 -17.75 8.54
CA ILE A 68 5.65 -17.42 7.26
C ILE A 68 4.93 -16.07 7.32
N GLY A 69 4.28 -15.74 8.43
CA GLY A 69 3.66 -14.43 8.63
C GLY A 69 4.68 -13.28 8.67
N GLU A 70 5.90 -13.55 9.16
CA GLU A 70 7.01 -12.61 9.10
C GLU A 70 7.58 -12.45 7.70
N LEU A 71 7.84 -13.56 7.00
CA LEU A 71 8.25 -13.54 5.60
C LEU A 71 7.24 -12.76 4.75
N TYR A 72 5.95 -13.06 4.88
CA TYR A 72 4.88 -12.36 4.17
C TYR A 72 4.89 -10.85 4.40
N ARG A 73 5.00 -10.41 5.67
CA ARG A 73 5.10 -8.99 6.00
C ARG A 73 6.30 -8.31 5.35
N HIS A 74 7.45 -8.97 5.36
CA HIS A 74 8.66 -8.40 4.78
C HIS A 74 8.66 -8.42 3.25
N VAL A 75 8.21 -9.51 2.61
CA VAL A 75 8.04 -9.55 1.14
C VAL A 75 7.06 -8.47 0.71
N ARG A 76 5.91 -8.30 1.40
CA ARG A 76 4.96 -7.24 1.07
C ARG A 76 5.55 -5.84 1.26
N ALA A 77 6.40 -5.62 2.26
CA ALA A 77 7.09 -4.34 2.44
C ALA A 77 8.11 -4.08 1.34
N PHE A 78 8.84 -5.12 0.92
CA PHE A 78 9.79 -5.06 -0.19
C PHE A 78 9.07 -4.82 -1.53
N THR A 79 7.98 -5.54 -1.81
CA THR A 79 7.15 -5.40 -3.02
C THR A 79 6.78 -3.95 -3.26
N ARG A 80 6.36 -3.24 -2.20
CA ARG A 80 6.02 -1.83 -2.29
C ARG A 80 7.22 -0.95 -2.66
N GLN A 81 8.40 -1.21 -2.12
CA GLN A 81 9.61 -0.43 -2.46
C GLN A 81 9.98 -0.63 -3.93
N TRP A 82 9.96 -1.88 -4.39
CA TRP A 82 10.25 -2.23 -5.78
C TRP A 82 9.20 -1.67 -6.76
N GLU A 83 7.91 -1.69 -6.39
CA GLU A 83 6.85 -1.10 -7.22
C GLU A 83 7.03 0.40 -7.43
N PHE A 84 7.44 1.15 -6.40
CA PHE A 84 7.73 2.57 -6.53
C PHE A 84 8.87 2.83 -7.50
N HIS A 85 9.94 2.05 -7.36
CA HIS A 85 11.09 2.09 -8.22
C HIS A 85 10.70 1.84 -9.68
N SER A 86 10.02 0.71 -9.94
CA SER A 86 9.52 0.38 -11.29
C SER A 86 8.57 1.44 -11.85
N TYR A 87 7.77 2.10 -11.00
CA TYR A 87 6.90 3.20 -11.42
C TYR A 87 7.70 4.43 -11.87
N GLN A 88 8.76 4.80 -11.15
CA GLN A 88 9.66 5.88 -11.55
C GLN A 88 10.30 5.59 -12.91
N GLU A 89 10.61 4.32 -13.17
CA GLU A 89 11.15 3.88 -14.44
C GLU A 89 10.11 3.94 -15.57
N ASP A 90 8.96 3.28 -15.37
CA ASP A 90 7.86 3.19 -16.34
C ASP A 90 7.32 4.58 -16.72
N GLN A 91 7.17 5.49 -15.75
CA GLN A 91 6.50 6.77 -15.97
C GLN A 91 7.43 7.94 -16.28
N ILE A 92 8.72 7.81 -15.93
CA ILE A 92 9.67 8.93 -16.03
C ILE A 92 10.85 8.57 -16.90
N LEU A 93 11.59 7.52 -16.54
CA LEU A 93 12.84 7.18 -17.21
C LEU A 93 12.59 6.66 -18.63
N PHE A 94 11.74 5.64 -18.77
CA PHE A 94 11.47 4.98 -20.04
C PHE A 94 10.85 5.95 -21.07
N PRO A 95 9.84 6.80 -20.74
CA PRO A 95 9.28 7.73 -21.70
C PRO A 95 10.29 8.79 -22.17
N VAL A 96 11.28 9.13 -21.36
CA VAL A 96 12.36 10.04 -21.77
C VAL A 96 13.31 9.33 -22.74
N LEU A 97 13.67 8.08 -22.47
CA LEU A 97 14.51 7.26 -23.35
C LEU A 97 13.85 6.97 -24.70
N ILE A 98 12.56 6.63 -24.73
CA ILE A 98 11.81 6.29 -25.94
C ILE A 98 11.87 7.43 -26.97
N LYS A 99 11.93 8.70 -26.54
CA LYS A 99 12.07 9.86 -27.46
C LYS A 99 13.31 9.80 -28.35
N TYR A 100 14.34 9.11 -27.89
CA TYR A 100 15.64 9.00 -28.56
C TYR A 100 15.84 7.63 -29.23
N MET A 101 14.85 6.74 -29.17
CA MET A 101 14.87 5.40 -29.76
C MET A 101 13.92 5.33 -30.96
N SER A 102 14.21 4.44 -31.91
CA SER A 102 13.26 4.10 -32.98
C SER A 102 12.05 3.34 -32.41
N ILE A 103 10.90 3.46 -33.08
CA ILE A 103 9.55 2.98 -32.67
C ILE A 103 9.51 1.51 -32.22
N ASP A 104 10.50 0.69 -32.58
CA ASP A 104 10.69 -0.68 -32.11
C ASP A 104 11.74 -0.77 -30.98
N SER A 105 11.54 -0.08 -29.85
CA SER A 105 12.52 -0.04 -28.74
C SER A 105 12.56 -1.33 -27.93
N VAL A 106 13.11 -2.40 -28.53
CA VAL A 106 13.22 -3.76 -27.95
C VAL A 106 13.75 -3.78 -26.50
N PRO A 107 14.75 -2.97 -26.09
CA PRO A 107 15.22 -2.97 -24.71
C PRO A 107 14.16 -2.50 -23.71
N ILE A 108 13.45 -1.39 -23.99
CA ILE A 108 12.46 -0.83 -23.06
C ILE A 108 11.25 -1.76 -22.94
N THR A 109 10.75 -2.28 -24.06
CA THR A 109 9.63 -3.24 -24.04
C THR A 109 10.00 -4.53 -23.30
N ALA A 110 11.26 -4.97 -23.37
CA ALA A 110 11.72 -6.10 -22.57
C ALA A 110 11.76 -5.78 -21.07
N MET A 111 12.15 -4.56 -20.68
CA MET A 111 12.11 -4.11 -19.28
C MET A 111 10.68 -4.04 -18.74
N GLU A 112 9.74 -3.44 -19.48
CA GLU A 112 8.32 -3.38 -19.12
C GLU A 112 7.68 -4.79 -18.99
N GLU A 113 8.09 -5.72 -19.86
CA GLU A 113 7.71 -7.14 -19.77
C GLU A 113 8.22 -7.77 -18.48
N GLU A 114 9.47 -7.51 -18.11
CA GLU A 114 10.06 -8.00 -16.87
C GLU A 114 9.37 -7.42 -15.63
N HIS A 115 9.03 -6.14 -15.62
CA HIS A 115 8.19 -5.54 -14.56
C HIS A 115 6.89 -6.33 -14.36
N ARG A 116 6.18 -6.65 -15.44
CA ARG A 116 4.93 -7.42 -15.36
C ARG A 116 5.15 -8.85 -14.87
N GLN A 117 6.24 -9.50 -15.26
CA GLN A 117 6.60 -10.84 -14.78
C GLN A 117 6.91 -10.83 -13.28
N ILE A 118 7.63 -9.82 -12.81
CA ILE A 118 7.94 -9.63 -11.38
C ILE A 118 6.65 -9.39 -10.58
N ARG A 119 5.78 -8.45 -11.02
CA ARG A 119 4.46 -8.19 -10.38
C ARG A 119 3.65 -9.48 -10.27
N THR A 120 3.57 -10.24 -11.37
CA THR A 120 2.88 -11.54 -11.40
C THR A 120 3.46 -12.54 -10.39
N ALA A 121 4.79 -12.61 -10.26
CA ALA A 121 5.44 -13.52 -9.33
C ALA A 121 5.17 -13.14 -7.86
N LEU A 122 5.22 -11.83 -7.53
CA LEU A 122 4.93 -11.30 -6.20
C LEU A 122 3.44 -11.47 -5.82
N ALA A 123 2.53 -11.28 -6.77
CA ALA A 123 1.09 -11.52 -6.56
C ALA A 123 0.79 -13.00 -6.26
N LYS A 124 1.36 -13.92 -7.04
CA LYS A 124 1.23 -15.36 -6.81
C LYS A 124 1.78 -15.79 -5.45
N PHE A 125 2.89 -15.20 -5.01
CA PHE A 125 3.39 -15.41 -3.65
C PHE A 125 2.33 -15.03 -2.60
N SER A 126 1.77 -13.82 -2.71
CA SER A 126 0.76 -13.32 -1.77
C SER A 126 -0.49 -14.19 -1.76
N GLU A 127 -1.03 -14.54 -2.92
CA GLU A 127 -2.18 -15.45 -3.06
C GLU A 127 -1.90 -16.79 -2.39
N GLN A 128 -0.74 -17.39 -2.67
CA GLN A 128 -0.35 -18.69 -2.10
C GLN A 128 -0.24 -18.65 -0.57
N VAL A 129 0.29 -17.57 0.00
CA VAL A 129 0.38 -17.39 1.46
C VAL A 129 -1.02 -17.26 2.07
N MET A 130 -1.89 -16.44 1.46
CA MET A 130 -3.26 -16.21 1.94
C MET A 130 -4.11 -17.48 1.87
N ALA A 131 -3.97 -18.26 0.79
CA ALA A 131 -4.64 -19.55 0.64
C ALA A 131 -4.16 -20.62 1.65
N SER A 132 -3.00 -20.42 2.30
CA SER A 132 -2.33 -21.42 3.13
C SER A 132 -2.54 -21.27 4.66
N THR A 133 -3.33 -20.29 5.13
CA THR A 133 -3.64 -20.13 6.57
C THR A 133 -5.14 -20.26 6.89
N PRO A 134 -5.59 -21.00 7.95
CA PRO A 134 -4.88 -21.81 8.94
C PRO A 134 -5.15 -23.32 8.75
N SER A 135 -4.28 -24.01 8.02
CA SER A 135 -4.09 -25.45 8.17
C SER A 135 -2.60 -25.67 8.41
N SER A 136 -2.28 -26.30 9.53
CA SER A 136 -0.95 -26.52 10.09
C SER A 136 -0.06 -27.47 9.26
N ASN A 137 -0.07 -27.35 7.93
CA ASN A 137 0.72 -28.19 7.04
C ASN A 137 1.94 -27.43 6.48
N PRO A 138 3.16 -27.71 7.00
CA PRO A 138 4.42 -27.17 6.48
C PRO A 138 4.63 -27.41 4.97
N ALA A 139 4.00 -28.42 4.38
CA ALA A 139 4.10 -28.69 2.95
C ALA A 139 3.40 -27.64 2.07
N ALA A 140 2.44 -26.89 2.61
CA ALA A 140 1.77 -25.79 1.91
C ALA A 140 2.62 -24.51 1.82
N VAL A 141 3.69 -24.41 2.62
CA VAL A 141 4.58 -23.24 2.71
C VAL A 141 5.71 -23.28 1.67
N LEU A 142 6.06 -24.48 1.20
CA LEU A 142 7.15 -24.69 0.24
C LEU A 142 6.91 -23.96 -1.09
N PRO A 143 5.71 -24.04 -1.72
CA PRO A 143 5.44 -23.32 -2.96
C PRO A 143 5.52 -21.80 -2.80
N ALA A 144 5.09 -21.24 -1.65
CA ALA A 144 5.21 -19.80 -1.39
C ALA A 144 6.68 -19.37 -1.30
N ALA A 145 7.52 -20.12 -0.59
CA ALA A 145 8.94 -19.80 -0.51
C ALA A 145 9.64 -19.85 -1.88
N GLU A 146 9.28 -20.80 -2.74
CA GLU A 146 9.79 -20.90 -4.11
C GLU A 146 9.37 -19.71 -4.98
N LEU A 147 8.11 -19.28 -4.89
CA LEU A 147 7.60 -18.10 -5.60
C LEU A 147 8.32 -16.81 -5.18
N ALA A 148 8.57 -16.62 -3.88
CA ALA A 148 9.32 -15.47 -3.39
C ALA A 148 10.77 -15.47 -3.92
N ILE A 149 11.44 -16.62 -3.87
CA ILE A 149 12.82 -16.76 -4.38
C ILE A 149 12.90 -16.46 -5.88
N GLU A 150 11.94 -16.96 -6.66
CA GLU A 150 11.88 -16.69 -8.09
C GLU A 150 11.64 -15.20 -8.39
N ALA A 151 10.73 -14.55 -7.66
CA ALA A 151 10.50 -13.10 -7.79
C ALA A 151 11.78 -12.31 -7.51
N PHE A 152 12.51 -12.62 -6.43
CA PHE A 152 13.76 -11.94 -6.10
C PHE A 152 14.88 -12.20 -7.11
N ARG A 153 14.92 -13.39 -7.71
CA ARG A 153 15.85 -13.70 -8.80
C ARG A 153 15.57 -12.83 -10.02
N LEU A 154 14.30 -12.74 -10.43
CA LEU A 154 13.89 -11.88 -11.55
C LEU A 154 14.27 -10.41 -11.30
N ILE A 155 14.01 -9.89 -10.11
CA ILE A 155 14.36 -8.51 -9.73
C ILE A 155 15.87 -8.28 -9.75
N THR A 156 16.66 -9.22 -9.24
CA THR A 156 18.12 -9.11 -9.25
C THR A 156 18.67 -9.09 -10.69
N ASP A 157 18.14 -9.96 -11.55
CA ASP A 157 18.50 -10.00 -12.97
C ASP A 157 18.07 -8.71 -13.71
N HIS A 158 16.96 -8.10 -13.28
CA HIS A 158 16.43 -6.86 -13.82
C HIS A 158 17.33 -5.67 -13.51
N PHE A 159 17.69 -5.48 -12.24
CA PHE A 159 18.65 -4.46 -11.79
C PHE A 159 19.99 -4.60 -12.53
N ASP A 160 20.47 -5.84 -12.73
CA ASP A 160 21.69 -6.09 -13.50
C ASP A 160 21.60 -5.58 -14.95
N LYS A 161 20.42 -5.64 -15.58
CA LYS A 161 20.21 -5.12 -16.95
C LYS A 161 20.11 -3.61 -16.96
N GLU A 162 19.48 -3.00 -15.97
CA GLU A 162 19.43 -1.54 -15.83
C GLU A 162 20.83 -0.98 -15.71
N GLU A 163 21.59 -1.47 -14.74
CA GLU A 163 22.90 -0.94 -14.44
C GLU A 163 23.92 -1.20 -15.56
N ARG A 164 23.83 -2.34 -16.26
CA ARG A 164 24.79 -2.72 -17.32
C ARG A 164 24.41 -2.24 -18.71
N VAL A 165 23.13 -1.99 -18.96
CA VAL A 165 22.62 -1.68 -20.31
C VAL A 165 21.88 -0.35 -20.29
N LEU A 166 20.83 -0.23 -19.48
CA LEU A 166 19.94 0.92 -19.54
C LEU A 166 20.59 2.21 -19.07
N PHE A 167 21.20 2.24 -17.90
CA PHE A 167 21.83 3.45 -17.34
C PHE A 167 23.01 3.94 -18.20
N PRO A 168 23.89 3.08 -18.74
CA PRO A 168 24.86 3.49 -19.75
C PRO A 168 24.21 4.09 -21.02
N MET A 169 23.07 3.56 -21.45
CA MET A 169 22.30 4.16 -22.56
C MET A 169 21.78 5.55 -22.18
N VAL A 170 21.23 5.73 -20.97
CA VAL A 170 20.80 7.04 -20.45
C VAL A 170 21.93 8.06 -20.54
N GLN A 171 23.12 7.71 -20.03
CA GLN A 171 24.29 8.60 -20.05
C GLN A 171 24.77 8.95 -21.46
N THR A 172 24.62 8.03 -22.40
CA THR A 172 25.10 8.22 -23.78
C THR A 172 24.09 8.99 -24.63
N MET A 173 22.79 8.80 -24.37
CA MET A 173 21.70 9.28 -25.23
C MET A 173 21.09 10.60 -24.75
N LEU A 174 21.03 10.85 -23.44
CA LEU A 174 20.40 12.05 -22.90
C LEU A 174 21.36 13.24 -22.87
N THR A 175 20.85 14.42 -23.20
CA THR A 175 21.61 15.67 -23.05
C THR A 175 21.61 16.14 -21.59
N GLU A 176 22.51 17.05 -21.22
CA GLU A 176 22.50 17.69 -19.89
C GLU A 176 21.13 18.28 -19.54
N ARG A 177 20.44 18.87 -20.52
CA ARG A 177 19.09 19.44 -20.34
C ARG A 177 18.04 18.35 -20.09
N ASP A 178 18.14 17.21 -20.77
CA ASP A 178 17.25 16.07 -20.52
C ASP A 178 17.48 15.49 -19.13
N MET A 179 18.75 15.37 -18.71
CA MET A 179 19.13 14.93 -17.37
C MET A 179 18.60 15.89 -16.29
N GLU A 180 18.70 17.22 -16.48
CA GLU A 180 18.09 18.19 -15.55
C GLU A 180 16.56 18.10 -15.49
N LEU A 181 15.90 17.82 -16.62
CA LEU A 181 14.45 17.63 -16.67
C LEU A 181 14.04 16.32 -16.01
N LEU A 182 14.84 15.27 -16.19
CA LEU A 182 14.66 13.97 -15.53
C LEU A 182 14.83 14.11 -14.02
N ASP A 183 15.91 14.78 -13.57
CA ASP A 183 16.13 15.15 -12.17
C ASP A 183 14.91 15.90 -11.63
N LYS A 184 14.40 16.92 -12.33
CA LYS A 184 13.22 17.68 -11.89
C LYS A 184 11.93 16.87 -11.86
N LYS A 185 11.75 15.90 -12.76
CA LYS A 185 10.55 15.05 -12.78
C LYS A 185 10.59 14.01 -11.68
N LEU A 186 11.75 13.41 -11.44
CA LEU A 186 11.97 12.52 -10.30
C LEU A 186 11.89 13.31 -8.99
N GLU A 187 12.43 14.51 -8.95
CA GLU A 187 12.23 15.46 -7.84
C GLU A 187 10.75 15.80 -7.71
N ALA A 188 9.98 16.09 -8.76
CA ALA A 188 8.55 16.40 -8.64
C ALA A 188 7.69 15.21 -8.17
N ILE A 189 8.06 13.98 -8.57
CA ILE A 189 7.41 12.78 -8.07
C ILE A 189 7.84 12.53 -6.62
N THR A 190 9.11 12.70 -6.26
CA THR A 190 9.59 12.57 -4.87
C THR A 190 9.30 13.79 -3.97
N MET A 191 8.92 14.94 -4.55
CA MET A 191 8.60 16.18 -3.88
C MET A 191 7.10 16.28 -3.75
N ILE A 192 6.68 15.91 -2.55
CA ILE A 192 5.51 16.51 -1.94
C ILE A 192 5.77 18.03 -1.86
N ALA A 193 5.08 18.79 -2.71
CA ALA A 193 5.17 20.24 -2.86
C ALA A 193 3.95 20.93 -2.24
N SER A 194 4.10 22.18 -1.78
CA SER A 194 3.06 22.83 -0.97
C SER A 194 1.77 23.14 -1.70
N GLU A 195 1.83 23.23 -3.02
CA GLU A 195 0.69 23.47 -3.90
C GLU A 195 -0.12 22.20 -4.17
N LEU A 196 0.46 21.02 -3.90
CA LEU A 196 -0.30 19.77 -3.97
C LEU A 196 -1.37 19.79 -2.89
N THR A 197 -2.51 19.19 -3.23
CA THR A 197 -3.59 18.99 -2.28
C THR A 197 -3.27 17.82 -1.35
N VAL A 198 -3.82 17.86 -0.15
CA VAL A 198 -3.70 16.76 0.81
C VAL A 198 -4.23 15.45 0.17
N LEU A 199 -5.26 15.54 -0.67
CA LEU A 199 -5.83 14.42 -1.41
C LEU A 199 -4.85 13.85 -2.43
N GLU A 200 -4.22 14.69 -3.25
CA GLU A 200 -3.23 14.25 -4.24
C GLU A 200 -2.07 13.52 -3.56
N VAL A 201 -1.64 14.00 -2.40
CA VAL A 201 -0.53 13.41 -1.64
C VAL A 201 -0.96 12.14 -0.92
N ALA A 202 -2.17 12.09 -0.35
CA ALA A 202 -2.72 10.89 0.27
C ALA A 202 -2.98 9.77 -0.75
N ALA A 203 -3.42 10.14 -1.95
CA ALA A 203 -3.65 9.22 -3.07
C ALA A 203 -2.34 8.68 -3.65
N ALA A 204 -1.35 9.55 -3.87
CA ALA A 204 -0.06 9.16 -4.42
C ALA A 204 0.84 8.46 -3.39
N TYR A 205 0.67 8.77 -2.09
CA TYR A 205 1.51 8.26 -1.02
C TYR A 205 0.67 7.89 0.20
N PRO A 206 0.06 6.69 0.25
CA PRO A 206 -0.79 6.31 1.40
C PRO A 206 -0.04 6.31 2.74
N ALA A 207 1.29 6.25 2.79
CA ALA A 207 2.04 6.46 4.04
C ALA A 207 1.96 7.90 4.58
N SER A 208 1.67 8.90 3.73
CA SER A 208 1.38 10.26 4.15
C SER A 208 0.14 10.34 5.04
N VAL A 209 -0.78 9.36 4.94
CA VAL A 209 -1.98 9.26 5.77
C VAL A 209 -1.60 9.26 7.25
N GLU A 210 -0.71 8.37 7.70
CA GLU A 210 -0.31 8.29 9.11
C GLU A 210 0.25 9.63 9.63
N LEU A 211 0.92 10.38 8.74
CA LEU A 211 1.46 11.69 9.05
C LEU A 211 0.38 12.78 9.10
N PHE A 212 -0.52 12.83 8.12
CA PHE A 212 -1.70 13.70 8.16
C PHE A 212 -2.53 13.41 9.39
N GLN A 213 -2.65 12.13 9.77
CA GLN A 213 -3.37 11.72 10.95
C GLN A 213 -2.75 12.27 12.23
N ARG A 214 -1.41 12.17 12.37
CA ARG A 214 -0.64 12.71 13.48
C ARG A 214 -0.83 14.22 13.64
N TYR A 215 -0.97 14.93 12.53
CA TYR A 215 -1.17 16.38 12.51
C TYR A 215 -2.64 16.83 12.52
N GLY A 216 -3.60 15.89 12.58
CA GLY A 216 -5.03 16.23 12.53
C GLY A 216 -5.47 16.84 11.19
N ILE A 217 -4.73 16.61 10.11
CA ILE A 217 -5.04 17.09 8.77
C ILE A 217 -6.04 16.14 8.11
N SER A 218 -7.21 16.65 7.74
CA SER A 218 -8.24 15.88 7.04
C SER A 218 -7.91 15.78 5.54
N TYR A 219 -7.78 14.55 5.04
CA TYR A 219 -7.39 14.26 3.65
C TYR A 219 -8.51 13.60 2.82
N CYS A 220 -9.58 13.12 3.44
CA CYS A 220 -10.72 12.47 2.77
C CYS A 220 -11.80 13.47 2.32
N CYS A 221 -12.34 14.29 3.23
CA CYS A 221 -13.40 15.27 2.92
C CYS A 221 -12.88 16.71 2.85
N GLY A 222 -11.72 16.99 3.45
CA GLY A 222 -10.97 18.24 3.35
C GLY A 222 -9.78 18.18 2.40
N GLY A 223 -9.65 17.08 1.65
CA GLY A 223 -8.47 16.75 0.87
C GLY A 223 -8.14 17.73 -0.25
N GLY A 224 -9.10 18.51 -0.73
CA GLY A 224 -8.88 19.53 -1.77
C GLY A 224 -8.12 20.78 -1.30
N LYS A 225 -7.79 20.90 -0.01
CA LYS A 225 -6.87 21.93 0.49
C LYS A 225 -5.45 21.60 0.04
N THR A 226 -4.70 22.64 -0.31
CA THR A 226 -3.25 22.52 -0.50
C THR A 226 -2.56 22.14 0.81
N LEU A 227 -1.38 21.52 0.76
CA LEU A 227 -0.58 21.21 1.95
C LEU A 227 -0.26 22.47 2.75
N SER A 228 -0.06 23.61 2.09
CA SER A 228 0.12 24.92 2.75
C SER A 228 -1.11 25.30 3.59
N GLU A 229 -2.31 25.22 2.99
CA GLU A 229 -3.57 25.53 3.69
C GLU A 229 -3.86 24.52 4.82
N ALA A 230 -3.52 23.26 4.61
CA ALA A 230 -3.67 22.20 5.59
C ALA A 230 -2.71 22.39 6.79
N ALA A 231 -1.44 22.71 6.53
CA ALA A 231 -0.46 23.06 7.55
C ALA A 231 -0.91 24.25 8.39
N GLY A 232 -1.38 25.32 7.73
CA GLY A 232 -1.93 26.50 8.40
C GLY A 232 -3.16 26.18 9.25
N SER A 233 -4.05 25.32 8.75
CA SER A 233 -5.25 24.88 9.49
C SER A 233 -4.90 24.03 10.72
N ALA A 234 -3.83 23.23 10.64
CA ALA A 234 -3.34 22.36 11.71
C ALA A 234 -2.40 23.08 12.69
N GLY A 235 -2.05 24.35 12.44
CA GLY A 235 -1.15 25.14 13.28
C GLY A 235 0.31 24.69 13.22
N ILE A 236 0.73 24.04 12.14
CA ILE A 236 2.10 23.57 11.93
C ILE A 236 2.79 24.40 10.85
N ALA A 237 4.12 24.53 10.94
CA ALA A 237 4.89 25.19 9.90
C ALA A 237 4.86 24.34 8.62
N GLU A 238 4.59 25.00 7.48
CA GLU A 238 4.51 24.36 6.16
C GLU A 238 5.77 23.53 5.85
N GLU A 239 6.95 24.12 6.03
CA GLU A 239 8.24 23.44 5.84
C GLU A 239 8.36 22.14 6.66
N THR A 240 7.85 22.13 7.90
CA THR A 240 7.88 20.96 8.78
C THR A 240 6.98 19.84 8.26
N LEU A 241 5.76 20.18 7.81
CA LEU A 241 4.86 19.21 7.20
C LEU A 241 5.49 18.60 5.94
N LEU A 242 6.07 19.43 5.08
CA LEU A 242 6.67 19.00 3.83
C LEU A 242 7.93 18.13 4.05
N GLU A 243 8.77 18.47 5.02
CA GLU A 243 9.95 17.66 5.38
C GLU A 243 9.56 16.29 5.90
N GLU A 244 8.58 16.21 6.82
CA GLU A 244 8.13 14.92 7.33
C GLU A 244 7.40 14.11 6.25
N LEU A 245 6.58 14.74 5.41
CA LEU A 245 5.95 14.06 4.28
C LEU A 245 7.00 13.49 3.33
N ARG A 246 7.99 14.30 2.95
CA ARG A 246 9.12 13.85 2.12
C ARG A 246 9.96 12.77 2.79
N SER A 247 9.92 12.62 4.12
CA SER A 247 10.62 11.56 4.86
C SER A 247 9.79 10.27 4.95
N VAL A 248 8.49 10.39 5.21
CA VAL A 248 7.57 9.25 5.37
C VAL A 248 7.26 8.62 4.02
N CYS A 249 7.07 9.45 2.99
CA CYS A 249 6.79 9.00 1.63
C CYS A 249 8.05 8.49 0.90
N ARG A 250 9.26 8.79 1.41
CA ARG A 250 10.52 8.20 0.92
C ARG A 250 10.70 6.72 1.28
N ASN A 251 10.01 6.24 2.33
CA ASN A 251 10.33 4.95 2.98
C ASN A 251 9.13 4.00 3.11
N ARG A 252 7.94 4.40 2.66
CA ARG A 252 6.74 3.55 2.60
C ARG A 252 5.90 3.96 1.39
N TRP A 253 6.33 3.55 0.22
CA TRP A 253 5.36 3.36 -0.85
C TRP A 253 4.38 2.26 -0.43
N THR A 254 3.17 2.35 -0.93
CA THR A 254 2.08 1.39 -0.82
C THR A 254 1.38 1.55 -2.16
N GLU A 255 1.50 0.51 -2.99
CA GLU A 255 0.87 0.29 -4.30
C GLU A 255 0.66 1.52 -5.20
N PRO A 256 1.19 1.52 -6.44
CA PRO A 256 0.85 2.57 -7.40
C PRO A 256 -0.66 2.61 -7.66
N ALA A 257 -1.22 3.81 -7.72
CA ALA A 257 -2.55 4.07 -8.28
C ALA A 257 -2.76 3.48 -9.70
N ALA A 258 -1.68 3.08 -10.40
CA ALA A 258 -1.71 2.47 -11.73
C ALA A 258 -2.31 1.06 -11.79
N GLU A 259 -2.12 0.20 -10.77
CA GLU A 259 -2.78 -1.13 -10.74
C GLU A 259 -4.26 -0.98 -10.46
N TRP A 260 -4.58 -0.02 -9.59
CA TRP A 260 -5.94 0.41 -9.36
C TRP A 260 -6.56 0.99 -10.63
N ASP A 261 -5.84 1.70 -11.50
CA ASP A 261 -6.32 2.23 -12.80
C ASP A 261 -6.65 1.17 -13.86
N GLU A 262 -6.05 0.00 -13.78
CA GLU A 262 -6.31 -1.11 -14.70
C GLU A 262 -7.31 -2.14 -14.14
N ILE A 263 -7.58 -2.15 -12.84
CA ILE A 263 -8.55 -3.05 -12.22
C ILE A 263 -9.97 -2.79 -12.77
N GLY A 264 -10.67 -3.86 -13.14
CA GLY A 264 -12.07 -3.77 -13.53
C GLY A 264 -12.95 -3.30 -12.38
N LEU A 265 -14.04 -2.59 -12.66
CA LEU A 265 -14.98 -2.11 -11.64
C LEU A 265 -15.60 -3.28 -10.85
N SER A 266 -15.88 -4.41 -11.50
CA SER A 266 -16.36 -5.64 -10.83
C SER A 266 -15.32 -6.20 -9.87
N GLU A 267 -14.05 -6.16 -10.24
CA GLU A 267 -12.95 -6.66 -9.43
C GLU A 267 -12.67 -5.72 -8.25
N LEU A 268 -12.74 -4.39 -8.48
CA LEU A 268 -12.69 -3.38 -7.41
C LEU A 268 -13.80 -3.57 -6.38
N THR A 269 -15.04 -3.75 -6.82
CA THR A 269 -16.18 -3.96 -5.90
C THR A 269 -16.09 -5.30 -5.17
N ALA A 270 -15.54 -6.35 -5.81
CA ALA A 270 -15.25 -7.60 -5.13
C ALA A 270 -14.16 -7.42 -4.06
N TYR A 271 -13.08 -6.71 -4.36
CA TYR A 271 -12.03 -6.38 -3.40
C TYR A 271 -12.57 -5.59 -2.20
N LEU A 272 -13.38 -4.56 -2.43
CA LEU A 272 -14.01 -3.78 -1.37
C LEU A 272 -14.85 -4.67 -0.43
N ALA A 273 -15.64 -5.59 -0.98
CA ALA A 273 -16.45 -6.50 -0.18
C ALA A 273 -15.61 -7.56 0.56
N ASP A 274 -14.70 -8.22 -0.15
CA ASP A 274 -13.94 -9.37 0.36
C ASP A 274 -12.88 -8.95 1.38
N MET A 275 -12.23 -7.80 1.17
CA MET A 275 -11.16 -7.31 2.04
C MET A 275 -11.70 -6.36 3.10
N HIS A 276 -12.31 -5.25 2.69
CA HIS A 276 -12.70 -4.20 3.63
C HIS A 276 -14.00 -4.52 4.36
N HIS A 277 -15.08 -4.87 3.66
CA HIS A 277 -16.37 -5.10 4.34
C HIS A 277 -16.30 -6.31 5.27
N SER A 278 -15.63 -7.38 4.86
CA SER A 278 -15.41 -8.57 5.70
C SER A 278 -14.65 -8.23 6.98
N TYR A 279 -13.60 -7.40 6.89
CA TYR A 279 -12.88 -6.89 8.06
C TYR A 279 -13.81 -6.07 8.97
N LEU A 280 -14.49 -5.06 8.41
CA LEU A 280 -15.35 -4.13 9.16
C LEU A 280 -16.51 -4.84 9.87
N LYS A 281 -17.17 -5.79 9.19
CA LYS A 281 -18.24 -6.63 9.75
C LYS A 281 -17.78 -7.45 10.95
N SER A 282 -16.49 -7.78 11.03
CA SER A 282 -15.92 -8.51 12.16
C SER A 282 -15.42 -7.60 13.29
N GLU A 283 -14.81 -6.46 12.95
CA GLU A 283 -14.11 -5.61 13.90
C GLU A 283 -15.01 -4.58 14.59
N LEU A 284 -16.01 -4.01 13.89
CA LEU A 284 -16.92 -3.03 14.48
C LEU A 284 -17.71 -3.61 15.68
N PRO A 285 -18.37 -4.79 15.58
CA PRO A 285 -19.09 -5.38 16.72
C PRO A 285 -18.14 -5.71 17.89
N LEU A 286 -16.92 -6.14 17.58
CA LEU A 286 -15.90 -6.40 18.60
C LEU A 286 -15.50 -5.12 19.32
N LEU A 287 -15.29 -4.02 18.60
CA LEU A 287 -14.97 -2.72 19.17
C LEU A 287 -16.10 -2.16 20.03
N VAL A 288 -17.37 -2.33 19.63
CA VAL A 288 -18.54 -2.02 20.46
C VAL A 288 -18.51 -2.82 21.76
N GLU A 289 -18.25 -4.13 21.69
CA GLU A 289 -18.20 -5.00 22.87
C GLU A 289 -17.05 -4.60 23.82
N LEU A 290 -15.86 -4.37 23.27
CA LEU A 290 -14.66 -4.02 24.02
C LEU A 290 -14.79 -2.66 24.70
N SER A 291 -15.22 -1.63 23.97
CA SER A 291 -15.44 -0.28 24.52
C SER A 291 -16.50 -0.31 25.61
N GLY A 292 -17.63 -1.00 25.40
CA GLY A 292 -18.67 -1.15 26.42
C GLY A 292 -18.19 -1.88 27.68
N LYS A 293 -17.30 -2.88 27.54
CA LYS A 293 -16.64 -3.54 28.69
C LYS A 293 -15.76 -2.56 29.47
N ILE A 294 -15.05 -1.66 28.79
CA ILE A 294 -14.20 -0.65 29.43
C ILE A 294 -15.07 0.37 30.17
N VAL A 295 -16.14 0.87 29.56
CA VAL A 295 -17.10 1.77 30.23
C VAL A 295 -17.60 1.15 31.54
N ARG A 296 -18.04 -0.11 31.51
CA ARG A 296 -18.57 -0.79 32.72
C ARG A 296 -17.53 -1.04 33.81
N LYS A 297 -16.28 -1.38 33.45
CA LYS A 297 -15.26 -1.80 34.42
C LYS A 297 -14.27 -0.69 34.82
N HIS A 298 -14.12 0.32 33.97
CA HIS A 298 -13.10 1.34 34.07
C HIS A 298 -13.61 2.75 33.72
N GLY A 299 -14.92 2.97 33.60
CA GLY A 299 -15.50 4.26 33.19
C GLY A 299 -15.07 5.44 34.07
N GLU A 300 -14.98 5.26 35.39
CA GLU A 300 -14.47 6.31 36.31
C GLU A 300 -13.03 6.72 35.99
N ARG A 301 -12.22 5.79 35.46
CA ARG A 301 -10.82 6.01 35.13
C ARG A 301 -10.60 6.52 33.70
N TYR A 302 -11.53 6.23 32.80
CA TYR A 302 -11.50 6.65 31.40
C TYR A 302 -12.85 7.29 31.02
N PRO A 303 -13.15 8.50 31.53
CA PRO A 303 -14.46 9.12 31.36
C PRO A 303 -14.81 9.42 29.89
N SER A 304 -13.82 9.66 29.03
CA SER A 304 -14.06 9.85 27.59
C SER A 304 -14.50 8.58 26.87
N MET A 305 -14.30 7.39 27.47
CA MET A 305 -14.64 6.11 26.86
C MET A 305 -16.14 5.91 26.66
N GLU A 306 -16.98 6.58 27.45
CA GLU A 306 -18.43 6.55 27.26
C GLU A 306 -18.83 7.20 25.93
N ALA A 307 -18.30 8.41 25.66
CA ALA A 307 -18.49 9.08 24.39
C ALA A 307 -17.85 8.29 23.22
N VAL A 308 -16.67 7.71 23.41
CA VAL A 308 -16.04 6.84 22.40
C VAL A 308 -16.92 5.64 22.08
N HIS A 309 -17.50 4.98 23.10
CA HIS A 309 -18.40 3.84 22.90
C HIS A 309 -19.66 4.22 22.10
N GLU A 310 -20.27 5.36 22.42
CA GLU A 310 -21.42 5.89 21.68
C GLU A 310 -21.07 6.12 20.21
N ARG A 311 -19.94 6.79 19.95
CA ARG A 311 -19.45 7.05 18.58
C ARG A 311 -19.15 5.77 17.80
N ILE A 312 -18.57 4.74 18.44
CA ILE A 312 -18.34 3.44 17.79
C ILE A 312 -19.68 2.77 17.44
N GLY A 313 -20.69 2.87 18.30
CA GLY A 313 -22.04 2.34 18.01
C GLY A 313 -22.72 3.08 16.86
N GLU A 314 -22.59 4.40 16.78
CA GLU A 314 -23.06 5.20 15.64
C GLU A 314 -22.35 4.76 14.34
N LEU A 315 -21.03 4.56 14.39
CA LEU A 315 -20.21 4.11 13.28
C LEU A 315 -20.60 2.71 12.79
N GLU A 316 -20.81 1.77 13.72
CA GLU A 316 -21.23 0.39 13.42
C GLU A 316 -22.60 0.37 12.73
N GLY A 317 -23.57 1.13 13.25
CA GLY A 317 -24.88 1.22 12.63
C GLY A 317 -24.87 1.90 11.26
N LEU A 318 -24.07 2.96 11.08
CA LEU A 318 -23.93 3.67 9.81
C LEU A 318 -23.31 2.77 8.74
N LEU A 319 -22.11 2.24 9.00
CA LEU A 319 -21.36 1.42 8.05
C LEU A 319 -22.07 0.09 7.78
N GLY A 320 -22.75 -0.49 8.76
CA GLY A 320 -23.54 -1.71 8.56
C GLY A 320 -24.61 -1.53 7.49
N ARG A 321 -25.37 -0.42 7.55
CA ARG A 321 -26.39 -0.10 6.53
C ARG A 321 -25.78 0.28 5.19
N GLN A 322 -24.67 1.02 5.22
CA GLN A 322 -23.96 1.44 4.00
C GLN A 322 -23.44 0.22 3.22
N MET A 323 -22.69 -0.67 3.87
CA MET A 323 -22.15 -1.89 3.26
C MET A 323 -23.25 -2.82 2.72
N GLU A 324 -24.38 -2.94 3.43
CA GLU A 324 -25.55 -3.70 2.95
C GLU A 324 -26.12 -3.07 1.67
N ALA A 325 -26.31 -1.75 1.64
CA ALA A 325 -26.77 -1.05 0.44
C ALA A 325 -25.77 -1.14 -0.72
N GLU A 326 -24.46 -1.11 -0.43
CA GLU A 326 -23.41 -1.30 -1.42
C GLU A 326 -23.47 -2.70 -2.04
N GLU A 327 -23.45 -3.74 -1.21
CA GLU A 327 -23.39 -5.13 -1.66
C GLU A 327 -24.68 -5.60 -2.35
N GLU A 328 -25.85 -5.16 -1.87
CA GLU A 328 -27.15 -5.58 -2.40
C GLU A 328 -27.65 -4.71 -3.56
N GLN A 329 -27.20 -3.45 -3.66
CA GLN A 329 -27.72 -2.50 -4.65
C GLN A 329 -26.62 -1.91 -5.54
N LEU A 330 -25.61 -1.25 -4.97
CA LEU A 330 -24.61 -0.53 -5.76
C LEU A 330 -23.72 -1.48 -6.58
N PHE A 331 -23.05 -2.43 -5.94
CA PHE A 331 -22.10 -3.33 -6.58
C PHE A 331 -22.73 -4.19 -7.68
N PRO A 332 -23.96 -4.74 -7.53
CA PRO A 332 -24.66 -5.37 -8.64
C PRO A 332 -24.87 -4.44 -9.84
N LEU A 333 -25.21 -3.17 -9.61
CA LEU A 333 -25.37 -2.19 -10.70
C LEU A 333 -24.04 -1.86 -11.37
N VAL A 334 -22.95 -1.74 -10.60
CA VAL A 334 -21.61 -1.51 -11.12
C VAL A 334 -21.19 -2.67 -12.04
N ARG A 335 -21.42 -3.92 -11.62
CA ARG A 335 -21.16 -5.11 -12.44
C ARG A 335 -22.01 -5.14 -13.72
N GLU A 336 -23.30 -4.77 -13.63
CA GLU A 336 -24.17 -4.65 -14.81
C GLU A 336 -23.64 -3.59 -15.78
N TYR A 337 -23.27 -2.41 -15.26
CA TYR A 337 -22.74 -1.32 -16.07
C TYR A 337 -21.43 -1.71 -16.75
N GLU A 338 -20.49 -2.33 -16.05
CA GLU A 338 -19.22 -2.75 -16.66
C GLU A 338 -19.43 -3.78 -17.77
N ALA A 339 -20.29 -4.78 -17.55
CA ALA A 339 -20.52 -5.85 -18.51
C ALA A 339 -21.27 -5.40 -19.78
N SER A 340 -22.17 -4.41 -19.66
CA SER A 340 -23.14 -4.08 -20.73
C SER A 340 -23.13 -2.62 -21.17
N ARG A 341 -22.45 -1.73 -20.45
CA ARG A 341 -22.55 -0.28 -20.59
C ARG A 341 -24.00 0.23 -20.53
N SER A 342 -24.84 -0.42 -19.72
CA SER A 342 -26.26 -0.10 -19.51
C SER A 342 -26.43 1.33 -18.96
N SER A 343 -27.10 2.20 -19.74
CA SER A 343 -27.40 3.57 -19.32
C SER A 343 -28.35 3.60 -18.12
N THR A 344 -29.28 2.65 -18.05
CA THR A 344 -30.21 2.50 -16.91
C THR A 344 -29.47 2.16 -15.62
N ALA A 345 -28.46 1.28 -15.68
CA ALA A 345 -27.63 0.97 -14.52
C ALA A 345 -26.85 2.20 -14.06
N LEU A 346 -26.22 2.91 -15.02
CA LEU A 346 -25.47 4.14 -14.74
C LEU A 346 -26.34 5.22 -14.09
N GLU A 347 -27.54 5.48 -14.62
CA GLU A 347 -28.48 6.46 -14.04
C GLU A 347 -28.86 6.13 -12.60
N ARG A 348 -29.02 4.84 -12.27
CA ARG A 348 -29.30 4.39 -10.91
C ARG A 348 -28.10 4.60 -9.99
N ILE A 349 -26.89 4.27 -10.45
CA ILE A 349 -25.65 4.49 -9.71
C ILE A 349 -25.49 5.98 -9.38
N VAL A 350 -25.62 6.85 -10.38
CA VAL A 350 -25.50 8.31 -10.20
C VAL A 350 -26.53 8.86 -9.20
N ARG A 351 -27.75 8.29 -9.16
CA ARG A 351 -28.76 8.67 -8.17
C ARG A 351 -28.41 8.24 -6.74
N LEU A 352 -27.71 7.12 -6.57
CA LEU A 352 -27.31 6.61 -5.25
C LEU A 352 -26.05 7.29 -4.71
N HIS A 353 -25.12 7.68 -5.58
CA HIS A 353 -23.81 8.22 -5.21
C HIS A 353 -23.85 9.33 -4.13
N PRO A 354 -24.72 10.35 -4.20
CA PRO A 354 -24.74 11.42 -3.18
C PRO A 354 -25.02 10.94 -1.76
N ALA A 355 -25.76 9.82 -1.60
CA ALA A 355 -26.03 9.24 -0.28
C ALA A 355 -24.77 8.57 0.28
N PHE A 356 -24.07 7.77 -0.51
CA PHE A 356 -22.80 7.14 -0.12
C PHE A 356 -21.73 8.18 0.22
N GLU A 357 -21.63 9.25 -0.58
CA GLU A 357 -20.69 10.33 -0.28
C GLU A 357 -21.03 11.06 1.04
N ALA A 358 -22.33 11.19 1.37
CA ALA A 358 -22.78 11.77 2.63
C ALA A 358 -22.50 10.85 3.83
N ASP A 359 -22.67 9.54 3.66
CA ASP A 359 -22.34 8.55 4.68
C ASP A 359 -20.83 8.51 4.91
N ASN A 360 -20.00 8.52 3.85
CA ASN A 360 -18.53 8.62 3.94
C ASN A 360 -18.04 9.89 4.66
N ARG A 361 -18.72 11.03 4.46
CA ARG A 361 -18.47 12.26 5.24
C ARG A 361 -18.80 12.09 6.73
N THR A 362 -19.93 11.45 7.03
CA THR A 362 -20.37 11.21 8.41
C THR A 362 -19.41 10.24 9.11
N THR A 363 -19.01 9.16 8.44
CA THR A 363 -17.98 8.21 8.89
C THR A 363 -16.68 8.93 9.25
N SER A 364 -16.18 9.79 8.35
CA SER A 364 -14.95 10.56 8.58
C SER A 364 -15.06 11.51 9.79
N GLN A 365 -16.23 12.12 9.99
CA GLN A 365 -16.48 12.98 11.15
C GLN A 365 -16.44 12.17 12.46
N ILE A 366 -17.14 11.03 12.52
CA ILE A 366 -17.17 10.17 13.70
C ILE A 366 -15.75 9.68 14.06
N LEU A 367 -14.95 9.28 13.06
CA LEU A 367 -13.55 8.88 13.28
C LEU A 367 -12.72 10.01 13.88
N SER A 368 -12.86 11.24 13.36
CA SER A 368 -12.18 12.42 13.91
C SER A 368 -12.57 12.71 15.36
N GLU A 369 -13.85 12.52 15.72
CA GLU A 369 -14.34 12.70 17.09
C GLU A 369 -13.78 11.62 18.03
N ILE A 370 -13.78 10.35 17.61
CA ILE A 370 -13.15 9.24 18.35
C ILE A 370 -11.66 9.53 18.58
N ARG A 371 -10.94 9.99 17.56
CA ARG A 371 -9.53 10.34 17.68
C ARG A 371 -9.30 11.46 18.70
N GLY A 372 -10.11 12.51 18.66
CA GLY A 372 -10.05 13.61 19.63
C GLY A 372 -10.32 13.14 21.07
N LEU A 373 -11.32 12.29 21.27
CA LEU A 373 -11.67 11.73 22.58
C LEU A 373 -10.62 10.77 23.16
N THR A 374 -9.77 10.21 22.30
CA THR A 374 -8.73 9.23 22.65
C THR A 374 -7.33 9.82 22.67
N ASP A 375 -7.18 11.14 22.52
CA ASP A 375 -5.89 11.82 22.42
C ASP A 375 -4.99 11.17 21.35
N ASN A 376 -5.52 11.08 20.12
CA ASN A 376 -4.86 10.43 19.00
C ASN A 376 -4.51 8.95 19.28
N TYR A 377 -5.45 8.22 19.87
CA TYR A 377 -5.26 6.83 20.29
C TYR A 377 -4.07 6.60 21.23
N ALA A 378 -3.63 7.63 21.97
CA ALA A 378 -2.57 7.50 22.95
C ALA A 378 -3.00 6.56 24.08
N VAL A 379 -2.36 5.39 24.16
CA VAL A 379 -2.62 4.41 25.21
C VAL A 379 -2.11 4.96 26.55
N PRO A 380 -2.96 5.09 27.59
CA PRO A 380 -2.50 5.53 28.91
C PRO A 380 -1.44 4.59 29.49
N GLU A 381 -0.36 5.10 30.08
CA GLU A 381 0.77 4.29 30.59
C GLU A 381 0.36 3.14 31.53
N LYS A 382 -0.68 3.36 32.33
CA LYS A 382 -1.19 2.40 33.30
C LYS A 382 -2.44 1.65 32.80
N ALA A 383 -2.68 1.65 31.50
CA ALA A 383 -3.79 0.95 30.87
C ALA A 383 -3.65 -0.57 31.06
N CYS A 384 -4.76 -1.24 31.37
CA CYS A 384 -4.78 -2.69 31.33
C CYS A 384 -4.72 -3.17 29.88
N ARG A 385 -4.35 -4.44 29.67
CA ARG A 385 -4.19 -5.02 28.33
C ARG A 385 -5.41 -4.82 27.42
N SER A 386 -6.62 -4.89 27.96
CA SER A 386 -7.86 -4.70 27.20
C SER A 386 -8.02 -3.27 26.70
N VAL A 387 -7.69 -2.26 27.53
CA VAL A 387 -7.72 -0.85 27.12
C VAL A 387 -6.68 -0.58 26.03
N ALA A 388 -5.44 -1.04 26.23
CA ALA A 388 -4.38 -0.90 25.24
C ALA A 388 -4.68 -1.62 23.91
N MET A 389 -5.42 -2.72 23.96
CA MET A 389 -5.88 -3.42 22.75
C MET A 389 -6.99 -2.66 22.04
N THR A 390 -7.99 -2.13 22.76
CA THR A 390 -9.08 -1.35 22.15
C THR A 390 -8.57 -0.12 21.44
N TYR A 391 -7.64 0.64 22.05
CA TYR A 391 -7.05 1.83 21.42
C TYR A 391 -6.31 1.48 20.11
N ARG A 392 -5.51 0.41 20.11
CA ARG A 392 -4.83 -0.05 18.89
C ARG A 392 -5.81 -0.52 17.81
N LYS A 393 -6.85 -1.25 18.19
CA LYS A 393 -7.90 -1.67 17.25
C LYS A 393 -8.68 -0.49 16.68
N LEU A 394 -8.90 0.57 17.45
CA LEU A 394 -9.51 1.80 16.93
C LEU A 394 -8.62 2.49 15.91
N GLN A 395 -7.30 2.53 16.15
CA GLN A 395 -6.33 3.07 15.19
C GLN A 395 -6.26 2.22 13.92
N GLU A 396 -6.27 0.89 14.04
CA GLU A 396 -6.32 -0.05 12.91
C GLU A 396 -7.62 0.12 12.10
N LEU A 397 -8.78 0.16 12.78
CA LEU A 397 -10.08 0.39 12.15
C LEU A 397 -10.11 1.69 11.36
N GLU A 398 -9.61 2.77 11.97
CA GLU A 398 -9.57 4.06 11.33
C GLU A 398 -8.70 4.02 10.06
N ALA A 399 -7.51 3.43 10.13
CA ALA A 399 -6.64 3.28 8.96
C ALA A 399 -7.30 2.48 7.83
N GLU A 400 -7.97 1.37 8.15
CA GLU A 400 -8.68 0.54 7.16
C GLU A 400 -9.86 1.29 6.52
N LEU A 401 -10.67 2.00 7.31
CA LEU A 401 -11.80 2.79 6.80
C LEU A 401 -11.35 3.90 5.85
N TYR A 402 -10.18 4.49 6.10
CA TYR A 402 -9.66 5.50 5.21
C TYR A 402 -9.24 4.95 3.85
N ILE A 403 -8.67 3.74 3.80
CA ILE A 403 -8.36 3.07 2.53
C ILE A 403 -9.64 2.74 1.78
N HIS A 404 -10.63 2.16 2.48
CA HIS A 404 -11.94 1.85 1.92
C HIS A 404 -12.62 3.09 1.30
N ILE A 405 -12.77 4.17 2.07
CA ILE A 405 -13.36 5.44 1.59
C ILE A 405 -12.57 6.02 0.42
N HIS A 406 -11.24 5.89 0.44
CA HIS A 406 -10.40 6.38 -0.63
C HIS A 406 -10.69 5.65 -1.95
N LEU A 407 -10.71 4.31 -1.92
CA LEU A 407 -11.03 3.48 -3.08
C LEU A 407 -12.42 3.79 -3.63
N GLU A 408 -13.41 4.05 -2.77
CA GLU A 408 -14.74 4.44 -3.24
C GLU A 408 -14.75 5.83 -3.89
N ASN A 409 -14.31 6.85 -3.16
CA ASN A 409 -14.46 8.24 -3.56
C ASN A 409 -13.52 8.65 -4.70
N ASN A 410 -12.34 8.04 -4.78
CA ASN A 410 -11.28 8.47 -5.70
C ASN A 410 -11.05 7.48 -6.84
N LEU A 411 -11.58 6.26 -6.73
CA LEU A 411 -11.40 5.23 -7.76
C LEU A 411 -12.73 4.79 -8.36
N LEU A 412 -13.62 4.22 -7.54
CA LEU A 412 -14.87 3.63 -7.99
C LEU A 412 -15.80 4.68 -8.59
N PHE A 413 -16.18 5.70 -7.81
CA PHE A 413 -17.14 6.71 -8.26
C PHE A 413 -16.64 7.60 -9.40
N PRO A 414 -15.38 8.08 -9.40
CA PRO A 414 -14.87 8.89 -10.52
C PRO A 414 -14.88 8.14 -11.86
N ARG A 415 -14.64 6.82 -11.88
CA ARG A 415 -14.71 6.01 -13.11
C ARG A 415 -16.13 5.78 -13.60
N LEU A 416 -17.11 5.87 -12.72
CA LEU A 416 -18.53 5.80 -13.05
C LEU A 416 -19.06 7.17 -13.52
N ALA A 417 -18.31 8.26 -13.34
CA ALA A 417 -18.69 9.60 -13.78
C ALA A 417 -18.14 9.99 -15.17
N GLN A 418 -17.32 9.13 -15.79
CA GLN A 418 -16.77 9.27 -17.15
C GLN A 418 -17.69 8.60 -18.18
#